data_AF-V7AKF0-F1
#
_entry.id   AF-V7AKF0-F1
#
_cell.length_a   1.000
_cell.length_b   1.000
_cell.length_c   1.000
_cell.angle_alpha   90.00
_cell.angle_beta   90.00
_cell.angle_gamma   90.00
#
_symmetry.space_group_name_H-M   'P 1'
#
loop_
_entity.id
_entity.type
_entity.pdbx_description
1 polymer ?
#
loop_
_entity_poly.entity_id
_entity_poly.type
_entity_poly.pdbx_seq_one_letter_code
_entity_poly.pdbx_strand_id
1 'polypeptide(L)' 'MQASLSNQKNTEASIRNLETQVGQLAKQLADNQGSQFSANTQTNPKEHCNSITTRSGIIIGKGIGKNLVWGGGFKR' A
#
# COMPACT_ATOMS: atom_id res chain seq x y z
N MET A 1 -23.68 -13.04 49.54
CA MET A 1 -22.96 -11.81 49.14
C MET A 1 -21.53 -12.04 48.65
N GLN A 2 -20.84 -13.11 49.05
CA GLN A 2 -19.44 -13.38 48.67
C GLN A 2 -19.19 -13.62 47.16
N ALA A 3 -20.15 -14.24 46.46
CA ALA A 3 -20.05 -14.53 45.02
C ALA A 3 -20.04 -13.28 44.12
N SER A 4 -20.60 -12.16 44.59
CA SER A 4 -20.64 -10.90 43.83
C SER A 4 -19.25 -10.26 43.69
N LEU A 5 -18.49 -10.25 44.79
CA LEU A 5 -17.14 -9.68 44.85
C LEU A 5 -16.13 -10.50 44.03
N SER A 6 -16.28 -11.84 43.99
CA SER A 6 -15.45 -12.68 43.14
C SER A 6 -15.74 -12.48 41.66
N ASN A 7 -17.01 -12.30 41.29
CA ASN A 7 -17.38 -11.99 39.91
C ASN A 7 -16.82 -10.64 39.46
N GLN A 8 -16.89 -9.60 40.29
CA GLN A 8 -16.29 -8.30 39.99
C GLN A 8 -14.78 -8.40 39.73
N LYS A 9 -14.04 -9.10 40.59
CA LYS A 9 -12.59 -9.31 40.40
C LYS A 9 -12.27 -10.07 39.12
N ASN A 10 -13.10 -11.05 38.77
CA ASN A 10 -12.92 -11.83 37.55
C ASN A 10 -13.25 -11.01 36.29
N THR A 11 -14.24 -10.12 36.38
CA THR A 11 -14.57 -9.14 35.33
C THR A 11 -13.43 -8.15 35.13
N GLU A 12 -12.88 -7.57 36.20
CA GLU A 12 -11.72 -6.67 36.11
C GLU A 12 -10.50 -7.35 35.49
N ALA A 13 -10.21 -8.60 35.87
CA ALA A 13 -9.13 -9.38 35.28
C ALA A 13 -9.37 -9.64 33.78
N SER A 14 -10.60 -9.95 33.40
CA SER A 14 -10.98 -10.18 32.01
C SER A 14 -10.84 -8.90 31.17
N ILE A 15 -11.25 -7.75 31.71
CA ILE A 15 -11.09 -6.44 31.04
C ILE A 15 -9.62 -6.13 30.79
N ARG A 16 -8.76 -6.26 31.81
CA ARG A 16 -7.31 -6.00 31.68
C ARG A 16 -6.65 -6.93 30.65
N ASN A 17 -7.10 -8.18 30.58
CA ASN A 17 -6.61 -9.13 29.58
C ASN A 17 -7.02 -8.70 28.16
N LEU A 18 -8.26 -8.24 27.98
CA LEU A 18 -8.73 -7.70 26.70
C LEU A 18 -7.96 -6.43 26.30
N GLU A 19 -7.72 -5.50 27.23
CA GLU A 19 -6.91 -4.30 26.99
C GLU A 19 -5.50 -4.67 26.50
N THR A 20 -4.89 -5.68 27.12
CA THR A 20 -3.56 -6.16 26.75
C THR A 20 -3.55 -6.79 25.36
N GLN A 21 -4.53 -7.65 25.05
CA GLN A 21 -4.63 -8.30 23.73
C GLN A 21 -4.87 -7.28 22.62
N VAL A 22 -5.77 -6.31 22.84
CA VAL A 22 -6.05 -5.23 21.87
C VAL A 22 -4.81 -4.34 21.68
N GLY A 23 -4.09 -4.01 22.76
CA GLY A 23 -2.84 -3.25 22.66
C GLY A 23 -1.75 -3.95 21.86
N GLN A 24 -1.61 -5.27 22.00
CA GLN A 24 -0.68 -6.07 21.21
C GLN A 24 -1.07 -6.13 19.74
N LEU A 25 -2.35 -6.30 19.43
CA LEU A 25 -2.87 -6.27 18.05
C LEU A 25 -2.66 -4.91 17.39
N ALA A 26 -2.90 -3.82 18.13
CA ALA A 26 -2.66 -2.46 17.65
C ALA A 26 -1.17 -2.24 17.31
N LYS A 27 -0.27 -2.75 18.16
CA LYS A 27 1.18 -2.69 17.91
C LYS A 27 1.56 -3.48 16.66
N GLN A 28 1.06 -4.72 16.52
CA GLN A 28 1.30 -5.53 15.31
C GLN A 28 0.77 -4.84 14.05
N LEU A 29 -0.38 -4.17 14.11
CA LEU A 29 -0.93 -3.45 12.97
C LEU A 29 -0.09 -2.22 12.61
N ALA A 30 0.40 -1.49 13.60
CA ALA A 30 1.31 -0.36 13.40
C ALA A 30 2.66 -0.81 12.80
N ASP A 31 3.21 -1.92 13.29
CA ASP A 31 4.45 -2.50 12.79
C ASP A 31 4.28 -3.05 11.35
N ASN A 32 3.12 -3.64 11.04
CA ASN A 32 2.80 -4.15 9.70
C ASN A 32 2.44 -3.07 8.66
N GLN A 33 2.04 -1.87 9.09
CA GLN A 33 1.84 -0.71 8.20
C GLN A 33 3.16 -0.19 7.59
N GLY A 34 4.32 -0.68 8.05
CA GLY A 34 5.62 -0.46 7.40
C GLY A 34 5.78 -1.16 6.05
N SER A 35 4.87 -2.09 5.70
CA SER A 35 4.81 -2.63 4.35
C SER A 35 4.13 -1.61 3.43
N GLN A 36 4.92 -0.66 2.94
CA GLN A 36 4.62 0.12 1.73
C GLN A 36 3.94 -0.82 0.72
N PHE A 37 2.72 -0.49 0.28
CA PHE A 37 2.13 -1.15 -0.87
C PHE A 37 3.16 -1.07 -1.99
N SER A 38 3.81 -2.19 -2.30
CA SER A 38 4.67 -2.27 -3.46
C SER A 38 3.73 -2.08 -4.62
N ALA A 39 3.74 -0.89 -5.22
CA ALA A 39 3.08 -0.71 -6.49
C ALA A 39 3.67 -1.79 -7.40
N ASN A 40 2.85 -2.77 -7.77
CA ASN A 40 3.20 -3.86 -8.68
C ASN A 40 3.41 -3.33 -10.12
N THR A 41 3.94 -2.14 -10.26
CA THR A 41 4.41 -1.61 -11.52
C THR A 41 5.79 -2.19 -11.77
N GLN A 42 5.83 -3.44 -12.24
CA GLN A 42 6.96 -3.90 -13.03
C GLN A 42 7.05 -2.98 -14.25
N THR A 43 8.22 -2.42 -14.49
CA THR A 43 8.45 -1.58 -15.66
C THR A 43 8.27 -2.46 -16.90
N ASN A 44 7.37 -2.09 -17.82
CA ASN A 44 7.14 -2.87 -19.04
C ASN A 44 8.49 -3.08 -19.78
N PRO A 45 8.92 -4.32 -20.04
CA PRO A 45 10.16 -4.58 -20.77
C PRO A 45 10.05 -3.93 -22.16
N LYS A 46 10.91 -2.94 -22.40
CA LYS A 46 10.91 -2.12 -23.61
C LYS A 46 11.32 -2.88 -24.88
N GLU A 47 11.74 -4.14 -24.75
CA GLU A 47 12.32 -4.95 -25.83
C GLU A 47 11.30 -5.33 -26.93
N HIS A 48 9.99 -5.22 -26.65
CA HIS A 48 8.94 -5.53 -27.63
C HIS A 48 8.02 -4.35 -27.93
N CYS A 49 8.52 -3.11 -27.85
CA CYS A 49 7.74 -1.95 -28.27
C CYS A 49 7.74 -1.86 -29.81
N ASN A 50 6.73 -2.47 -30.44
CA ASN A 50 6.47 -2.29 -31.87
C ASN A 50 6.16 -0.82 -32.16
N SER A 51 6.71 -0.29 -33.26
CA SER A 51 6.45 1.09 -33.66
C SER A 51 4.96 1.28 -34.00
N ILE A 52 4.32 2.28 -33.40
CA ILE A 52 2.92 2.61 -33.67
C ILE A 52 2.88 3.71 -34.73
N THR A 53 2.19 3.44 -35.84
CA THR A 53 1.91 4.44 -36.87
C THR A 53 0.53 5.05 -36.62
N THR A 54 0.49 6.35 -36.34
CA THR A 54 -0.76 7.11 -36.23
C THR A 54 -1.38 7.33 -37.61
N ARG A 55 -2.69 7.58 -37.67
CA ARG A 55 -3.40 7.88 -38.93
C ARG A 55 -2.84 9.12 -39.66
N SER A 56 -2.21 10.03 -38.93
CA SER A 56 -1.49 11.21 -39.44
C SER A 56 -0.08 10.90 -39.98
N GLY A 57 0.35 9.64 -40.00
CA GLY A 57 1.65 9.22 -40.53
C GLY A 57 2.82 9.36 -39.55
N ILE A 58 2.58 9.72 -38.29
CA ILE A 58 3.63 9.82 -37.26
C ILE A 58 3.92 8.42 -36.74
N ILE A 59 5.20 8.01 -36.80
CA ILE A 59 5.70 6.74 -36.29
C ILE A 59 6.31 6.96 -34.91
N ILE A 60 5.72 6.36 -33.88
CA ILE A 60 6.20 6.43 -32.50
C ILE A 60 6.96 5.13 -32.18
N GLY A 61 8.19 5.24 -31.66
CA GLY A 61 8.96 4.08 -31.17
C GLY A 61 10.26 3.77 -31.94
N LYS A 62 10.61 4.50 -33.00
CA LYS A 62 11.91 4.33 -33.69
C LYS A 62 12.96 5.26 -33.07
N GLY A 63 13.81 4.71 -32.20
CA GLY A 63 14.97 5.42 -31.64
C GLY A 63 14.73 6.11 -30.29
N ILE A 64 14.47 5.34 -29.24
CA ILE A 64 14.42 5.85 -27.85
C ILE A 64 15.86 6.12 -27.39
N GLY A 65 16.44 7.21 -27.89
CA GLY A 65 17.82 7.57 -27.64
C GLY A 65 18.09 9.02 -27.99
N LYS A 66 17.17 9.92 -27.59
CA LYS A 66 17.38 11.33 -27.24
C LYS A 66 16.02 12.01 -27.12
N ASN A 67 15.77 12.55 -25.92
CA ASN A 67 14.90 13.69 -25.70
C ASN A 67 13.38 13.46 -25.88
N LEU A 68 12.77 12.81 -24.89
CA LEU A 68 11.41 13.19 -24.47
C LEU A 68 11.55 14.33 -23.46
N VAL A 69 11.73 15.57 -23.94
CA VAL A 69 11.41 16.74 -23.11
C VAL A 69 9.91 16.69 -22.85
N TRP A 70 9.56 16.34 -21.61
CA TRP A 70 8.19 16.33 -21.12
C TRP A 70 7.76 17.78 -20.87
N GLY A 71 7.51 18.52 -21.95
CA GLY A 71 6.92 19.85 -21.91
C GLY A 71 5.41 19.75 -21.81
N GLY A 72 4.89 19.57 -20.60
CA GLY A 72 3.44 19.57 -20.38
C GLY A 72 3.11 19.42 -18.90
N GLY A 73 2.95 20.55 -18.19
CA GLY A 73 2.55 20.56 -16.79
C GLY A 73 1.20 19.87 -16.59
N PHE A 74 1.19 18.78 -15.83
CA PHE A 74 -0.02 18.22 -15.27
C PHE A 74 -0.37 19.02 -14.00
N LYS A 75 -1.41 19.84 -14.08
CA LYS A 75 -1.92 20.59 -12.94
C LYS A 75 -2.83 19.66 -12.13
N ARG A 76 -2.57 19.56 -10.82
CA ARG A 76 -3.51 18.98 -9.86
C ARG A 76 -4.81 19.78 -9.83
#